data_AF-A0A810NHH5-F1
#
_entry.id   AF-A0A810NHH5-F1
#
_cell.length_a   1.000
_cell.length_b   1.000
_cell.length_c   1.000
_cell.angle_alpha   90.00
_cell.angle_beta   90.00
_cell.angle_gamma   90.00
#
_symmetry.space_group_name_H-M   'P 1'
#
loop_
_entity.id
_entity.type
_entity.pdbx_description
1 polymer ?
#
loop_
_entity_poly.entity_id
_entity_poly.type
_entity_poly.pdbx_seq_one_letter_code
_entity_poly.pdbx_strand_id
1 'polypeptide(L)'
;MVTGGEIFREAWIAGVRKHFPGEPKASYIVPWEGTPHWERASAGAVYEQVALLIRQGGTDKLTREQKGRFVALCWIAQIYHHIPDPKPAYVANWEQLPDWQQETDADIFEHIAATMD
;
A
#
# COMPACT_ATOMS: atom_id res chain seq x y z
N MET A 1 -10.11 -14.16 -11.86
CA MET A 1 -10.29 -12.71 -11.71
C MET A 1 -9.32 -12.28 -10.63
N VAL A 2 -8.48 -11.28 -10.90
CA VAL A 2 -7.54 -10.75 -9.92
C VAL A 2 -8.35 -9.97 -8.86
N THR A 3 -8.08 -10.24 -7.60
CA THR A 3 -8.71 -9.59 -6.44
C THR A 3 -8.05 -8.24 -6.15
N GLY A 4 -8.75 -7.35 -5.44
CA GLY A 4 -8.17 -6.06 -5.03
C GLY A 4 -6.89 -6.19 -4.21
N GLY A 5 -6.80 -7.23 -3.36
CA GLY A 5 -5.58 -7.53 -2.61
C GLY A 5 -4.40 -7.94 -3.49
N GLU A 6 -4.66 -8.68 -4.58
CA GLU A 6 -3.63 -9.00 -5.59
C GLU A 6 -3.14 -7.74 -6.30
N ILE A 7 -4.04 -6.85 -6.72
CA ILE A 7 -3.68 -5.55 -7.34
C ILE A 7 -2.83 -4.70 -6.40
N PHE A 8 -3.24 -4.57 -5.14
CA PHE A 8 -2.45 -3.85 -4.13
C PHE A 8 -1.05 -4.48 -3.97
N ARG A 9 -0.98 -5.81 -3.91
CA ARG A 9 0.28 -6.52 -3.72
C ARG A 9 1.21 -6.37 -4.92
N GLU A 10 0.69 -6.45 -6.13
CA GLU A 10 1.43 -6.23 -7.37
C GLU A 10 2.03 -4.82 -7.39
N ALA A 11 1.23 -3.80 -7.05
CA ALA A 11 1.68 -2.42 -6.96
C ALA A 11 2.77 -2.22 -5.89
N TRP A 12 2.61 -2.82 -4.71
CA TRP A 12 3.65 -2.82 -3.68
C TRP A 12 4.97 -3.41 -4.18
N ILE A 13 4.93 -4.62 -4.76
CA ILE A 13 6.14 -5.30 -5.26
C ILE A 13 6.80 -4.47 -6.36
N ALA A 14 6.01 -3.90 -7.28
CA ALA A 14 6.52 -3.04 -8.34
C ALA A 14 7.19 -1.78 -7.77
N GLY A 15 6.55 -1.11 -6.80
CA GLY A 15 7.10 0.07 -6.12
C GLY A 15 8.40 -0.25 -5.36
N VAL A 16 8.42 -1.34 -4.59
CA VAL A 16 9.65 -1.81 -3.91
C VAL A 16 10.78 -2.04 -4.91
N ARG A 17 10.53 -2.76 -6.02
CA ARG A 17 11.55 -3.01 -7.04
C ARG A 17 12.07 -1.73 -7.71
N LYS A 18 11.22 -0.71 -7.82
CA LYS A 18 11.54 0.57 -8.46
C LYS A 18 12.30 1.52 -7.55
N HIS A 19 11.94 1.57 -6.27
CA HIS A 19 12.40 2.63 -5.35
C HIS A 19 13.31 2.15 -4.23
N PHE A 20 13.23 0.88 -3.83
CA PHE A 20 14.02 0.39 -2.70
C PHE A 20 15.53 0.47 -3.02
N PRO A 21 16.35 1.05 -2.13
CA PRO A 21 17.77 1.16 -2.38
C PRO A 21 18.45 -0.22 -2.23
N GLY A 22 19.06 -0.70 -3.31
CA GLY A 22 19.76 -1.98 -3.34
C GLY A 22 18.84 -3.19 -3.50
N GLU A 23 19.24 -4.33 -2.94
CA GLU A 23 18.47 -5.58 -3.08
C GLU A 23 17.34 -5.65 -2.04
N PRO A 24 16.06 -5.75 -2.44
CA PRO A 24 14.95 -5.89 -1.52
C PRO A 24 15.01 -7.18 -0.71
N LYS A 25 14.49 -7.13 0.53
CA LYS A 25 14.29 -8.35 1.32
C LYS A 25 13.25 -9.24 0.63
N ALA A 26 13.45 -10.56 0.67
CA ALA A 26 12.49 -11.54 0.13
C ALA A 26 11.06 -11.34 0.68
N SER A 27 10.92 -10.92 1.95
CA SER A 27 9.63 -10.60 2.56
C SER A 27 8.91 -9.42 1.89
N TYR A 28 9.64 -8.45 1.33
CA TYR A 28 9.03 -7.31 0.64
C TYR A 28 8.48 -7.68 -0.73
N ILE A 29 9.02 -8.73 -1.35
CA ILE A 29 8.69 -9.13 -2.72
C ILE A 29 8.06 -10.52 -2.81
N VAL A 30 7.61 -11.09 -1.68
CA VAL A 30 6.91 -12.39 -1.69
C VAL A 30 5.66 -12.30 -2.58
N PRO A 31 5.46 -13.24 -3.53
CA PRO A 31 4.26 -13.30 -4.36
C PRO A 31 2.99 -13.49 -3.53
N TRP A 32 1.84 -13.19 -4.12
CA TRP A 32 0.53 -13.24 -3.46
C TRP A 32 0.23 -14.58 -2.78
N GLU A 33 0.56 -15.69 -3.43
CA GLU A 33 0.34 -17.04 -2.91
C GLU A 33 1.13 -17.28 -1.61
N GLY A 34 2.30 -16.65 -1.49
CA GLY A 34 3.17 -16.72 -0.31
C GLY A 34 2.90 -15.62 0.74
N THR A 35 2.03 -14.65 0.46
CA THR A 35 1.70 -13.57 1.39
C THR A 35 0.88 -14.10 2.59
N PRO A 36 1.23 -13.77 3.85
CA PRO A 36 0.46 -14.20 5.02
C PRO A 36 -1.02 -13.79 4.97
N HIS A 37 -1.91 -14.57 5.59
CA HIS A 37 -3.36 -14.31 5.53
C HIS A 37 -3.76 -12.91 6.03
N TRP A 38 -3.19 -12.45 7.14
CA TRP A 38 -3.49 -11.12 7.69
C TRP A 38 -3.04 -10.00 6.73
N GLU A 39 -1.90 -10.19 6.04
CA GLU A 39 -1.37 -9.21 5.09
C GLU A 39 -2.22 -9.18 3.82
N ARG A 40 -2.72 -10.34 3.36
CA ARG A 40 -3.70 -10.43 2.27
C ARG A 40 -5.03 -9.73 2.60
N ALA A 41 -5.55 -9.95 3.81
CA ALA A 41 -6.75 -9.28 4.28
C ALA A 41 -6.56 -7.76 4.35
N SER A 42 -5.41 -7.32 4.88
CA SER A 42 -5.01 -5.91 4.95
C SER A 42 -4.93 -5.28 3.55
N ALA A 43 -4.25 -5.93 2.61
CA ALA A 43 -4.12 -5.47 1.22
C ALA A 43 -5.49 -5.29 0.55
N GLY A 44 -6.41 -6.26 0.74
CA GLY A 44 -7.78 -6.15 0.24
C GLY A 44 -8.56 -4.98 0.88
N ALA A 45 -8.42 -4.78 2.19
CA ALA A 45 -9.08 -3.69 2.89
C ALA A 45 -8.57 -2.31 2.44
N VAL A 46 -7.26 -2.14 2.29
CA VAL A 46 -6.67 -0.88 1.80
C VAL A 46 -7.08 -0.63 0.35
N TYR A 47 -7.06 -1.66 -0.51
CA TYR A 47 -7.57 -1.55 -1.88
C TYR A 47 -9.00 -0.99 -1.91
N GLU A 48 -9.93 -1.57 -1.15
CA GLU A 48 -11.33 -1.12 -1.17
C GLU A 48 -11.49 0.31 -0.64
N GLN A 49 -10.67 0.73 0.33
CA GLN A 49 -10.67 2.10 0.84
C GLN A 49 -10.22 3.11 -0.24
N VAL A 50 -9.14 2.78 -0.96
CA VAL A 50 -8.63 3.60 -2.07
C VAL A 50 -9.65 3.62 -3.23
N ALA A 51 -10.16 2.46 -3.63
CA ALA A 51 -11.13 2.32 -4.70
C ALA A 51 -12.43 3.08 -4.39
N LEU A 52 -12.91 3.04 -3.14
CA LEU A 52 -14.07 3.83 -2.70
C LEU A 52 -13.82 5.33 -2.86
N LEU A 53 -12.66 5.82 -2.43
CA LEU A 53 -12.31 7.25 -2.56
C LEU A 53 -12.25 7.67 -4.04
N ILE A 54 -11.66 6.83 -4.91
CA ILE A 54 -11.60 7.09 -6.35
C ILE A 54 -13.01 7.15 -6.96
N ARG A 55 -13.90 6.22 -6.63
CA ARG A 55 -15.30 6.20 -7.12
C ARG A 55 -16.10 7.44 -6.69
N GLN A 56 -15.74 8.07 -5.57
CA GLN A 56 -16.35 9.32 -5.13
C GLN A 56 -15.88 10.54 -5.94
N GLY A 57 -14.77 10.40 -6.67
CA GLY A 57 -14.18 11.45 -7.51
C GLY A 57 -13.35 12.48 -6.72
N GLY A 58 -12.76 13.45 -7.44
CA GLY A 58 -11.95 14.51 -6.86
C GLY A 58 -10.51 14.11 -6.50
N THR A 59 -10.15 12.84 -6.68
CA THR A 59 -8.80 12.30 -6.46
C THR A 59 -7.78 12.77 -7.51
N ASP A 60 -8.25 13.32 -8.63
CA ASP A 60 -7.47 14.00 -9.67
C ASP A 60 -6.76 15.26 -9.13
N LYS A 61 -7.31 15.88 -8.08
CA LYS A 61 -6.79 17.10 -7.45
C LYS A 61 -5.78 16.83 -6.33
N LEU A 62 -5.66 15.58 -5.88
CA LEU A 62 -4.74 15.21 -4.81
C LEU A 62 -3.30 15.26 -5.32
N THR A 63 -2.41 15.83 -4.51
CA THR A 63 -0.99 15.70 -4.76
C THR A 63 -0.57 14.24 -4.59
N ARG A 64 0.53 13.87 -5.22
CA ARG A 64 1.11 12.53 -5.08
C ARG A 64 1.39 12.15 -3.63
N GLU A 65 1.89 13.11 -2.84
CA GLU A 65 2.11 12.94 -1.41
C GLU A 65 0.78 12.67 -0.66
N GLN A 66 -0.30 13.38 -0.97
CA GLN A 66 -1.60 13.15 -0.35
C GLN A 66 -2.15 11.76 -0.66
N LYS A 67 -1.93 11.25 -1.88
CA LYS A 67 -2.29 9.89 -2.28
C LYS A 67 -1.51 8.85 -1.47
N GLY A 68 -0.19 9.01 -1.35
CA GLY A 68 0.66 8.12 -0.55
C GLY A 68 0.31 8.16 0.93
N ARG A 69 0.10 9.35 1.52
CA ARG A 69 -0.34 9.53 2.92
C ARG A 69 -1.64 8.78 3.21
N PHE A 70 -2.59 8.79 2.28
CA PHE A 70 -3.85 8.06 2.43
C PHE A 70 -3.60 6.53 2.51
N VAL A 71 -2.81 5.98 1.58
CA VAL A 71 -2.45 4.55 1.59
C VAL A 71 -1.72 4.16 2.87
N ALA A 72 -0.72 4.95 3.28
CA ALA A 72 0.05 4.73 4.50
C ALA A 72 -0.85 4.69 5.75
N LEU A 73 -1.78 5.65 5.88
CA LEU A 73 -2.70 5.70 7.01
C LEU A 73 -3.66 4.49 7.03
N CYS A 74 -4.21 4.13 5.88
CA CYS A 74 -5.03 2.93 5.72
C CYS A 74 -4.27 1.67 6.15
N TRP A 75 -3.00 1.55 5.75
CA TRP A 75 -2.14 0.42 6.14
C TRP A 75 -1.88 0.38 7.64
N ILE A 76 -1.54 1.51 8.27
CA ILE A 76 -1.34 1.61 9.72
C ILE A 76 -2.58 1.14 10.49
N ALA A 77 -3.78 1.49 10.03
CA ALA A 77 -5.02 1.01 10.63
C ALA A 77 -5.15 -0.53 10.55
N GLN A 78 -4.72 -1.15 9.43
CA GLN A 78 -4.70 -2.61 9.31
C GLN A 78 -3.65 -3.26 10.22
N ILE A 79 -2.49 -2.62 10.39
CA ILE A 79 -1.46 -3.09 11.34
C ILE A 79 -2.02 -3.12 12.76
N TYR A 80 -2.67 -2.05 13.23
CA TYR A 80 -3.32 -2.06 14.56
C TYR A 80 -4.45 -3.08 14.68
N HIS A 81 -5.16 -3.37 13.59
CA HIS A 81 -6.23 -4.37 13.58
C HIS A 81 -5.71 -5.80 13.76
N HIS A 82 -4.57 -6.13 13.12
CA HIS A 82 -4.06 -7.50 13.07
C HIS A 82 -2.89 -7.79 14.03
N ILE A 83 -2.18 -6.76 14.48
CA ILE A 83 -0.98 -6.87 15.31
C ILE A 83 -1.23 -6.09 16.61
N PRO A 84 -1.55 -6.77 17.73
CA PRO A 84 -1.94 -6.10 18.98
C PRO A 84 -0.87 -5.19 19.59
N ASP A 85 0.41 -5.52 19.38
CA ASP A 85 1.56 -4.74 19.86
C ASP A 85 2.57 -4.56 18.70
N PRO A 86 2.27 -3.65 17.75
CA PRO A 86 3.11 -3.47 16.58
C PRO A 86 4.39 -2.72 16.95
N LYS A 87 5.50 -3.10 16.31
CA LYS A 87 6.75 -2.34 16.45
C LYS A 87 6.53 -0.89 16.00
N PRO A 88 7.16 0.12 16.62
CA PRO A 88 7.01 1.51 16.22
C PRO A 88 7.27 1.76 14.72
N ALA A 89 8.23 1.03 14.14
CA ALA A 89 8.54 1.12 12.71
C ALA A 89 7.42 0.63 11.77
N TYR A 90 6.47 -0.19 12.26
CA TYR A 90 5.32 -0.66 11.45
C TYR A 90 4.17 0.36 11.43
N VAL A 91 4.19 1.31 12.36
CA VAL A 91 3.16 2.34 12.54
C VAL A 91 3.78 3.74 12.50
N ALA A 92 4.91 3.87 11.81
CA ALA A 92 5.61 5.13 11.64
C ALA A 92 4.74 6.12 10.86
N ASN A 93 4.70 7.38 11.31
CA ASN A 93 3.99 8.43 10.59
C ASN A 93 4.67 8.74 9.26
N TRP A 94 3.95 9.40 8.35
CA TRP A 94 4.43 9.72 7.00
C TRP A 94 5.83 10.34 6.99
N GLU A 95 6.07 11.35 7.84
CA GLU A 95 7.33 12.08 7.92
C GLU A 95 8.50 11.22 8.45
N GLN A 96 8.21 10.01 8.95
CA GLN A 96 9.18 9.04 9.45
C GLN A 96 9.40 7.87 8.48
N LEU A 97 8.59 7.77 7.42
CA LEU A 97 8.76 6.76 6.39
C LEU A 97 9.98 7.09 5.52
N PRO A 98 10.78 6.10 5.12
CA PRO A 98 11.84 6.33 4.15
C PRO A 98 11.24 6.71 2.78
N ASP A 99 11.95 7.55 2.03
CA ASP A 99 11.48 8.09 0.74
C ASP A 99 11.01 7.00 -0.24
N TRP A 100 11.71 5.86 -0.29
CA TRP A 100 11.33 4.76 -1.18
C TRP A 100 9.94 4.19 -0.86
N GLN A 101 9.56 4.18 0.42
CA GLN A 101 8.28 3.66 0.87
C GLN A 101 7.18 4.69 0.62
N GLN A 102 7.47 5.98 0.85
CA GLN A 102 6.55 7.07 0.47
C GLN A 102 6.19 7.02 -1.03
N GLU A 103 7.19 6.82 -1.89
CA GLU A 103 6.97 6.66 -3.33
C GLU A 103 6.22 5.38 -3.70
N THR A 104 6.46 4.28 -2.98
CA THR A 104 5.74 3.01 -3.17
C THR A 104 4.26 3.16 -2.79
N ASP A 105 3.96 3.80 -1.66
CA ASP A 105 2.57 4.04 -1.22
C ASP A 105 1.82 4.95 -2.20
N ALA A 106 2.50 5.94 -2.78
CA ALA A 106 1.94 6.77 -3.84
C ALA A 106 1.72 6.00 -5.15
N ASP A 107 2.67 5.14 -5.55
CA ASP A 107 2.53 4.25 -6.71
C ASP A 107 1.34 3.28 -6.54
N ILE A 108 1.10 2.77 -5.33
CA ILE A 108 -0.07 1.92 -5.04
C ILE A 108 -1.38 2.63 -5.35
N PHE A 109 -1.55 3.86 -4.86
CA PHE A 109 -2.77 4.63 -5.12
C PHE A 109 -3.00 4.82 -6.62
N GLU A 110 -1.97 5.28 -7.34
CA GLU A 110 -2.06 5.55 -8.77
C GLU A 110 -2.27 4.30 -9.59
N HIS A 111 -1.67 3.17 -9.19
CA HIS A 111 -1.89 1.89 -9.83
C HIS A 111 -3.34 1.44 -9.68
N ILE A 112 -3.92 1.52 -8.47
CA ILE A 112 -5.33 1.21 -8.24
C ILE A 112 -6.22 2.09 -9.13
N ALA A 113 -5.95 3.41 -9.18
CA ALA A 113 -6.69 4.31 -10.06
C ALA A 113 -6.62 3.89 -11.53
N ALA A 114 -5.44 3.56 -12.05
CA ALA A 114 -5.26 3.13 -13.43
C ALA A 114 -5.94 1.80 -13.77
N THR A 115 -6.17 0.91 -12.79
CA THR A 115 -6.93 -0.34 -12.99
C THR A 115 -8.45 -0.14 -13.02
N MET A 116 -8.94 1.06 -12.68
CA MET A 116 -10.36 1.39 -12.60
C MET A 116 -10.86 2.28 -13.74
N ASP A 117 -9.95 2.77 -14.59
CA ASP A 117 -10.26 3.50 -15.83
C ASP A 117 -10.63 2.53 -16.98
#